data_AF-A0AA90GU18-F1
#
_entry.id   AF-A0AA90GU18-F1
#
_cell.length_a   1.000
_cell.length_b   1.000
_cell.length_c   1.000
_cell.angle_alpha   90.00
_cell.angle_beta   90.00
_cell.angle_gamma   90.00
#
_symmetry.space_group_name_H-M   'P 1'
#
loop_
_entity.id
_entity.type
_entity.pdbx_description
1 polymer ?
#
loop_
_entity_poly.entity_id
_entity_poly.type
_entity_poly.pdbx_seq_one_letter_code
_entity_poly.pdbx_strand_id
1 'polypeptide(L)'
;MTSDAVFNGVLVSGGNLSDNASPVSYLATDTGTASLTRWGGPFGQRLKAVSNSLCTTVGACQALAQATLRDALAPNIAATIGVVPNPALDAGDVVRVIHSGDAQLFFATMQNRLYLHVVGLTARQIIAARPLATWPGREEGKPEPGAKAACRKVAKNYLTPRELVRLNRFVSMLCLRAEAIADDGLHLTLLQWEMLVGREIEHDGGPFLLAG
;
A
#
# COMPACT_ATOMS: atom_id res chain seq x y z
N MET A 1 -4.92 3.12 18.55
CA MET A 1 -4.62 4.37 17.83
C MET A 1 -5.49 5.46 18.43
N THR A 2 -4.99 6.19 19.44
CA THR A 2 -5.68 7.31 20.07
C THR A 2 -5.49 8.57 19.22
N SER A 3 -6.57 9.29 18.95
CA SER A 3 -6.59 10.48 18.08
C SER A 3 -6.10 11.76 18.76
N ASP A 4 -5.64 11.67 20.01
CA ASP A 4 -5.30 12.82 20.86
C ASP A 4 -4.07 13.62 20.40
N ALA A 5 -3.28 13.08 19.46
CA ALA A 5 -2.06 13.72 18.95
C ALA A 5 -2.13 14.11 17.46
N VAL A 6 -3.31 14.10 16.83
CA VAL A 6 -3.47 14.46 15.41
C VAL A 6 -3.93 15.92 15.29
N PHE A 7 -3.08 16.78 14.74
CA PHE A 7 -3.39 18.19 14.48
C PHE A 7 -3.38 18.46 12.98
N ASN A 8 -4.41 19.13 12.48
CA ASN A 8 -4.56 19.48 11.07
C ASN A 8 -4.63 21.00 10.81
N GLY A 9 -4.43 21.79 11.86
CA GLY A 9 -4.15 23.21 11.78
C GLY A 9 -3.16 23.64 12.85
N VAL A 10 -2.29 24.58 12.53
CA VAL A 10 -1.33 25.19 13.46
C VAL A 10 -1.50 26.70 13.45
N LEU A 11 -1.83 27.26 14.61
CA LEU A 11 -1.84 28.71 14.84
C LEU A 11 -0.52 29.10 15.52
N VAL A 12 0.29 29.88 14.82
CA VAL A 12 1.48 30.51 15.41
C VAL A 12 1.15 31.96 15.74
N SER A 13 1.37 32.34 17.00
CA SER A 13 1.32 33.73 17.45
C SER A 13 2.70 34.17 17.94
N GLY A 14 3.04 35.43 17.68
CA GLY A 14 4.32 36.02 18.04
C GLY A 14 4.19 37.50 18.34
N GLY A 15 5.15 37.99 19.11
CA GLY A 15 5.19 39.36 19.59
C GLY A 15 6.19 39.50 20.72
N ASN A 16 7.02 40.55 20.66
CA ASN A 16 7.89 40.94 21.77
C ASN A 16 7.23 42.10 22.51
N LEU A 17 6.97 41.88 23.80
CA LEU A 17 6.41 42.91 24.69
C LEU A 17 7.34 44.12 24.86
N SER A 18 8.62 43.99 24.50
CA SER A 18 9.65 45.02 24.61
C SER A 18 9.67 46.03 23.46
N ASP A 19 9.09 45.72 22.29
CA ASP A 19 9.17 46.58 21.09
C ASP A 19 7.87 47.35 20.77
N ASN A 20 6.80 47.20 21.57
CA ASN A 20 5.46 47.77 21.27
C ASN A 20 4.93 47.44 19.86
N ALA A 21 5.48 46.42 19.20
CA ALA A 21 5.06 45.98 17.89
C ALA A 21 3.71 45.27 17.97
N SER A 22 2.84 45.50 16.98
CA SER A 22 1.55 44.82 16.91
C SER A 22 1.73 43.30 16.90
N PRO A 23 0.96 42.54 17.69
CA PRO A 23 1.07 41.10 17.72
C PRO A 23 0.80 40.49 16.34
N VAL A 24 1.67 39.59 15.91
CA VAL A 24 1.57 38.91 14.62
C VAL A 24 1.08 37.48 14.83
N SER A 25 0.24 36.99 13.93
CA SER A 25 -0.21 35.59 13.97
C SER A 25 -0.47 35.05 12.57
N TYR A 26 -0.38 33.74 12.43
CA TYR A 26 -0.70 33.05 11.19
C TYR A 26 -1.26 31.65 11.48
N LEU A 27 -2.32 31.28 10.76
CA LEU A 27 -2.94 29.95 10.83
C LEU A 27 -2.61 29.17 9.55
N ALA A 28 -1.88 28.08 9.68
CA ALA A 28 -1.67 27.09 8.61
C ALA A 28 -2.66 25.93 8.79
N THR A 29 -3.26 25.44 7.71
CA THR A 29 -4.21 24.32 7.73
C THR A 29 -3.92 23.30 6.62
N ASP A 30 -4.27 22.04 6.86
CA ASP A 30 -4.21 20.99 5.84
C ASP A 30 -5.35 21.17 4.83
N THR A 31 -5.00 21.54 3.60
CA THR A 31 -5.94 21.76 2.48
C THR A 31 -5.93 20.64 1.46
N GLY A 32 -5.17 19.57 1.68
CA GLY A 32 -5.06 18.45 0.73
C GLY A 32 -6.42 17.78 0.49
N THR A 33 -6.89 17.76 -0.75
CA THR A 33 -8.20 17.17 -1.10
C THR A 33 -8.24 15.65 -0.92
N ALA A 34 -7.10 14.98 -1.09
CA ALA A 34 -6.91 13.56 -0.83
C ALA A 34 -6.52 13.25 0.64
N SER A 35 -6.25 14.28 1.45
CA SER A 35 -5.87 14.09 2.85
C SER A 35 -7.09 13.72 3.67
N LEU A 36 -6.99 12.60 4.40
CA LEU A 36 -8.02 12.23 5.38
C LEU A 36 -8.04 13.19 6.56
N THR A 37 -6.89 13.79 6.91
CA THR A 37 -6.76 14.77 7.99
C THR A 37 -7.09 16.19 7.57
N ARG A 38 -7.58 16.44 6.34
CA ARG A 38 -7.92 17.78 5.85
C ARG A 38 -8.72 18.60 6.85
N TRP A 39 -8.43 19.90 6.93
CA TRP A 39 -9.16 20.84 7.77
C TRP A 39 -10.66 20.84 7.43
N GLY A 40 -11.50 20.61 8.45
CA GLY A 40 -12.94 20.45 8.27
C GLY A 40 -13.37 19.17 7.54
N GLY A 41 -12.46 18.19 7.42
CA GLY A 41 -12.73 16.85 6.91
C GLY A 41 -13.27 15.88 7.97
N PRO A 42 -13.18 14.56 7.73
CA PRO A 42 -13.79 13.53 8.60
C PRO A 42 -13.23 13.51 10.03
N PHE A 43 -12.03 14.03 10.26
CA PHE A 43 -11.41 14.16 11.59
C PHE A 43 -11.72 15.49 12.30
N GLY A 44 -12.52 16.37 11.69
CA GLY A 44 -12.88 17.67 12.22
C GLY A 44 -11.75 18.70 12.16
N GLN A 45 -11.83 19.73 13.00
CA GLN A 45 -10.81 20.77 13.12
C GLN A 45 -10.01 20.54 14.42
N ARG A 46 -8.72 20.26 14.29
CA ARG A 46 -7.79 19.96 15.38
C ARG A 46 -6.64 20.94 15.33
N LEU A 47 -6.72 21.97 16.18
CA LEU A 47 -5.78 23.08 16.22
C LEU A 47 -4.65 22.84 17.22
N LYS A 48 -3.42 23.11 16.80
CA LYS A 48 -2.25 23.27 17.68
C LYS A 48 -1.88 24.75 17.76
N ALA A 49 -1.96 25.33 18.95
CA ALA A 49 -1.51 26.70 19.18
C ALA A 49 -0.04 26.70 19.63
N VAL A 50 0.77 27.55 19.00
CA VAL A 50 2.20 27.72 19.30
C VAL A 50 2.47 29.21 19.48
N SER A 51 3.00 29.57 20.65
CA SER A 51 3.46 30.94 20.91
C SER A 51 4.98 30.99 20.76
N ASN A 52 5.49 31.90 19.95
CA ASN A 52 6.91 32.12 19.76
C ASN A 52 7.24 33.62 19.70
N SER A 53 7.90 34.13 20.74
CA SER A 53 8.31 35.55 20.83
C SER A 53 9.35 35.96 19.78
N LEU A 54 10.07 35.01 19.19
CA LEU A 54 11.01 35.28 18.09
C LEU A 54 10.30 35.58 16.76
N CYS A 55 9.02 35.23 16.64
CA CYS A 55 8.22 35.56 15.47
C CYS A 55 7.71 37.00 15.56
N THR A 56 8.47 37.95 15.01
CA THR A 56 8.12 39.38 15.00
C THR A 56 7.45 39.85 13.70
N THR A 57 7.41 39.01 12.67
CA THR A 57 6.76 39.30 11.38
C THR A 57 5.76 38.21 11.00
N VAL A 58 4.74 38.57 10.21
CA VAL A 58 3.76 37.61 9.69
C VAL A 58 4.43 36.52 8.85
N GLY A 59 5.48 36.86 8.08
CA GLY A 59 6.25 35.88 7.30
C GLY A 59 6.97 34.85 8.18
N ALA A 60 7.53 35.28 9.31
CA ALA A 60 8.14 34.37 10.28
C ALA A 60 7.10 33.45 10.93
N CYS A 61 5.94 33.98 11.32
CA CYS A 61 4.82 33.19 11.82
C CYS A 61 4.35 32.16 10.78
N GLN A 62 4.25 32.56 9.51
CA GLN A 62 3.84 31.68 8.41
C GLN A 62 4.84 30.53 8.21
N ALA A 63 6.13 30.82 8.13
CA ALA A 63 7.16 29.79 7.94
C ALA A 63 7.16 28.77 9.09
N LEU A 64 7.04 29.25 10.33
CA LEU A 64 6.96 28.38 11.51
C LEU A 64 5.66 27.58 11.56
N ALA A 65 4.51 28.19 11.21
CA ALA A 65 3.22 27.52 11.18
C ALA A 65 3.20 26.40 10.13
N GLN A 66 3.76 26.65 8.94
CA GLN A 66 3.88 25.66 7.87
C GLN A 66 4.84 24.53 8.23
N ALA A 67 5.97 24.83 8.88
CA ALA A 67 6.91 23.80 9.33
C ALA A 67 6.29 22.90 10.41
N THR A 68 5.68 23.51 11.43
CA THR A 68 5.02 22.77 12.51
C THR A 68 3.82 21.96 12.00
N LEU A 69 3.10 22.46 10.99
CA LEU A 69 2.02 21.72 10.35
C LEU A 69 2.54 20.49 9.60
N ARG A 70 3.67 20.60 8.89
CA ARG A 70 4.29 19.43 8.22
C ARG A 70 4.68 18.35 9.23
N ASP A 71 5.24 18.73 10.37
CA ASP A 71 5.59 17.79 11.43
C ASP A 71 4.33 17.17 12.07
N ALA A 72 3.25 17.95 12.23
CA ALA A 72 1.99 17.45 12.78
C ALA A 72 1.22 16.53 11.81
N LEU A 73 1.41 16.71 10.50
CA LEU A 73 0.87 15.84 9.45
C LEU A 73 1.76 14.62 9.18
N ALA A 74 3.01 14.62 9.66
CA ALA A 74 3.89 13.48 9.53
C ALA A 74 3.23 12.27 10.19
N PRO A 75 3.19 11.10 9.52
CA PRO A 75 2.60 9.91 10.11
C PRO A 75 3.33 9.59 11.43
N ASN A 76 2.56 9.38 12.51
CA ASN A 76 3.05 8.91 13.81
C ASN A 76 3.53 7.45 13.73
N ILE A 77 4.48 7.19 12.85
CA ILE A 77 5.08 5.88 12.58
C ILE A 77 6.58 6.11 12.60
N ALA A 78 7.23 5.70 13.70
CA ALA A 78 8.67 5.60 13.76
C ALA A 78 9.08 4.23 13.22
N ALA A 79 9.94 4.18 12.21
CA ALA A 79 10.56 2.97 11.72
C ALA A 79 12.07 3.07 11.94
N THR A 80 12.67 2.05 12.55
CA THR A 80 14.12 1.97 12.76
C THR A 80 14.73 1.06 11.70
N ILE A 81 15.74 1.53 10.98
CA ILE A 81 16.51 0.71 10.04
C ILE A 81 17.66 0.08 10.82
N GLY A 82 17.62 -1.25 11.01
CA GLY A 82 18.60 -1.96 11.85
C GLY A 82 19.99 -2.12 11.22
N VAL A 83 20.09 -2.05 9.89
CA VAL A 83 21.36 -2.03 9.16
C VAL A 83 21.11 -1.32 7.83
N VAL A 84 22.04 -0.45 7.42
CA VAL A 84 22.01 0.17 6.09
C VAL A 84 22.92 -0.66 5.19
N PRO A 85 22.38 -1.60 4.39
CA PRO A 85 23.20 -2.46 3.54
C PRO A 85 23.85 -1.71 2.36
N ASN A 86 23.41 -0.47 2.08
CA ASN A 86 23.92 0.34 0.98
C ASN A 86 24.71 1.56 1.50
N PRO A 87 26.04 1.59 1.37
CA PRO A 87 26.88 2.72 1.77
C PRO A 87 26.61 4.04 1.02
N ALA A 88 25.83 4.01 -0.07
CA ALA A 88 25.53 5.17 -0.90
C ALA A 88 24.27 5.96 -0.47
N LEU A 89 23.63 5.59 0.65
CA LEU A 89 22.49 6.33 1.22
C LEU A 89 22.98 7.45 2.14
N ASP A 90 22.49 8.67 1.93
CA ASP A 90 22.82 9.85 2.74
C ASP A 90 21.57 10.46 3.41
N ALA A 91 21.79 11.33 4.41
CA ALA A 91 20.74 12.04 5.10
C ALA A 91 19.94 12.93 4.13
N GLY A 92 18.67 12.61 3.93
CA GLY A 92 17.79 13.31 2.99
C GLY A 92 17.28 12.43 1.85
N ASP A 93 17.82 11.23 1.68
CA ASP A 93 17.34 10.28 0.69
C ASP A 93 15.92 9.77 1.00
N VAL A 94 15.09 9.72 -0.04
CA VAL A 94 13.72 9.19 0.06
C VAL A 94 13.76 7.68 -0.13
N VAL A 95 13.51 6.94 0.95
CA VAL A 95 13.46 5.48 0.92
C VAL A 95 12.00 5.01 0.95
N ARG A 96 11.65 4.05 0.09
CA ARG A 96 10.34 3.39 0.11
C ARG A 96 10.34 2.31 1.20
N VAL A 97 9.48 2.46 2.20
CA VAL A 97 9.28 1.47 3.26
C VAL A 97 8.13 0.53 2.90
N ILE A 98 8.39 -0.77 3.01
CA ILE A 98 7.46 -1.89 2.75
C ILE A 98 7.38 -2.69 4.07
N HIS A 99 6.21 -2.78 4.71
CA HIS A 99 5.90 -3.36 6.04
C HIS A 99 5.11 -4.68 5.92
N SER A 100 5.11 -5.56 6.92
CA SER A 100 4.56 -6.95 6.91
C SER A 100 3.10 -7.17 6.47
N GLY A 101 2.28 -6.13 6.26
CA GLY A 101 1.06 -6.23 5.45
C GLY A 101 1.33 -6.53 3.96
N ASP A 102 2.57 -6.33 3.53
CA ASP A 102 3.04 -6.48 2.17
C ASP A 102 3.19 -7.93 1.75
N ALA A 103 3.40 -8.89 2.66
CA ALA A 103 3.40 -10.30 2.26
C ALA A 103 2.01 -10.71 1.74
N GLN A 104 0.94 -10.33 2.45
CA GLN A 104 -0.42 -10.66 2.04
C GLN A 104 -0.85 -9.91 0.79
N LEU A 105 -0.50 -8.61 0.69
CA LEU A 105 -0.74 -7.82 -0.51
C LEU A 105 0.06 -8.34 -1.71
N PHE A 106 1.30 -8.75 -1.48
CA PHE A 106 2.19 -9.35 -2.48
C PHE A 106 1.61 -10.65 -3.02
N PHE A 107 1.24 -11.60 -2.14
CA PHE A 107 0.63 -12.85 -2.57
C PHE A 107 -0.69 -12.60 -3.30
N ALA A 108 -1.52 -11.66 -2.85
CA ALA A 108 -2.73 -11.26 -3.55
C ALA A 108 -2.45 -10.64 -4.94
N THR A 109 -1.38 -9.85 -5.05
CA THR A 109 -0.93 -9.23 -6.30
C THR A 109 -0.43 -10.29 -7.29
N MET A 110 0.45 -11.19 -6.84
CA MET A 110 0.95 -12.31 -7.64
C MET A 110 -0.18 -13.21 -8.13
N GLN A 111 -1.11 -13.57 -7.22
CA GLN A 111 -2.25 -14.39 -7.56
C GLN A 111 -3.14 -13.72 -8.61
N ASN A 112 -3.38 -12.41 -8.49
CA ASN A 112 -4.15 -11.66 -9.49
C ASN A 112 -3.44 -11.58 -10.85
N ARG A 113 -2.11 -11.46 -10.91
CA ARG A 113 -1.37 -11.52 -12.18
C ARG A 113 -1.55 -12.87 -12.87
N LEU A 114 -1.47 -13.97 -12.11
CA LEU A 114 -1.71 -15.31 -12.66
C LEU A 114 -3.15 -15.47 -13.16
N TYR A 115 -4.15 -14.96 -12.43
CA TYR A 115 -5.54 -14.98 -12.89
C TYR A 115 -5.74 -14.14 -14.15
N LEU A 116 -5.15 -12.94 -14.23
CA LEU A 116 -5.21 -12.12 -15.43
C LEU A 116 -4.60 -12.82 -16.64
N HIS A 117 -3.46 -13.50 -16.46
CA HIS A 117 -2.82 -14.25 -17.54
C HIS A 117 -3.65 -15.47 -18.00
N VAL A 118 -4.14 -16.28 -17.05
CA VAL A 118 -4.84 -17.54 -17.38
C VAL A 118 -6.30 -17.31 -17.82
N VAL A 119 -6.97 -16.30 -17.25
CA VAL A 119 -8.43 -16.10 -17.33
C VAL A 119 -8.80 -14.76 -17.98
N GLY A 120 -7.89 -13.79 -18.02
CA GLY A 120 -8.18 -12.42 -18.46
C GLY A 120 -8.92 -11.57 -17.43
N LEU A 121 -9.11 -12.08 -16.20
CA LEU A 121 -9.91 -11.44 -15.15
C LEU A 121 -9.18 -11.47 -13.80
N THR A 122 -9.44 -10.46 -12.96
CA THR A 122 -8.99 -10.46 -11.56
C THR A 122 -9.79 -11.45 -10.70
N ALA A 123 -9.27 -11.83 -9.54
CA ALA A 123 -9.95 -12.70 -8.59
C ALA A 123 -11.38 -12.21 -8.25
N ARG A 124 -11.53 -10.89 -8.06
CA ARG A 124 -12.82 -10.26 -7.75
C ARG A 124 -13.80 -10.38 -8.92
N GLN A 125 -13.34 -10.14 -10.14
CA GLN A 125 -14.17 -10.25 -11.35
C GLN A 125 -14.60 -11.71 -11.60
N ILE A 126 -13.71 -12.67 -11.37
CA ILE A 126 -14.02 -14.10 -11.48
C ILE A 126 -15.17 -14.50 -10.54
N ILE A 127 -15.07 -14.13 -9.26
CA ILE A 127 -16.11 -14.45 -8.25
C ILE A 127 -17.45 -13.79 -8.60
N ALA A 128 -17.43 -12.57 -9.13
CA ALA A 128 -18.65 -11.83 -9.48
C ALA A 128 -19.32 -12.35 -10.77
N ALA A 129 -18.54 -12.83 -11.73
CA ALA A 129 -19.04 -13.16 -13.07
C ALA A 129 -19.43 -14.63 -13.27
N ARG A 130 -19.06 -15.54 -12.34
CA ARG A 130 -19.15 -16.99 -12.57
C ARG A 130 -19.86 -17.73 -11.43
N PRO A 131 -20.52 -18.86 -11.72
CA PRO A 131 -20.98 -19.77 -10.67
C PRO A 131 -19.81 -20.51 -10.02
N LEU A 132 -20.01 -20.98 -8.78
CA LEU A 132 -19.04 -21.83 -8.11
C LEU A 132 -18.85 -23.11 -8.94
N ALA A 133 -17.62 -23.44 -9.31
CA ALA A 133 -17.29 -24.56 -10.20
C ALA A 133 -16.70 -25.76 -9.45
N THR A 134 -15.87 -25.50 -8.43
CA THR A 134 -15.19 -26.51 -7.61
C THR A 134 -15.29 -26.15 -6.13
N TRP A 135 -15.73 -27.10 -5.29
CA TRP A 135 -15.77 -26.93 -3.83
C TRP A 135 -15.78 -28.29 -3.13
N PRO A 136 -15.29 -28.37 -1.88
CA PRO A 136 -15.38 -29.58 -1.07
C PRO A 136 -16.84 -30.02 -0.91
N GLY A 137 -17.17 -31.24 -1.31
CA GLY A 137 -18.52 -31.80 -1.23
C GLY A 137 -19.34 -31.74 -2.52
N ARG A 138 -18.86 -31.11 -3.59
CA ARG A 138 -19.54 -31.14 -4.91
C ARG A 138 -19.68 -32.57 -5.44
N GLU A 139 -18.60 -33.35 -5.36
CA GLU A 139 -18.58 -34.75 -5.84
C GLU A 139 -19.42 -35.69 -4.96
N GLU A 140 -19.65 -35.31 -3.70
CA GLU A 140 -20.54 -36.02 -2.77
C GLU A 140 -22.02 -35.62 -2.93
N GLY A 141 -22.35 -34.75 -3.90
CA GLY A 141 -23.72 -34.28 -4.14
C GLY A 141 -24.26 -33.36 -3.05
N LYS A 142 -23.40 -32.77 -2.21
CA LYS A 142 -23.82 -31.84 -1.15
C LYS A 142 -24.41 -30.55 -1.74
N PRO A 143 -25.38 -29.92 -1.06
CA PRO A 143 -25.94 -28.65 -1.50
C PRO A 143 -24.85 -27.58 -1.60
N GLU A 144 -25.04 -26.62 -2.50
CA GLU A 144 -24.07 -25.56 -2.74
C GLU A 144 -23.85 -24.74 -1.44
N PRO A 145 -22.59 -24.42 -1.08
CA PRO A 145 -22.29 -23.70 0.15
C PRO A 145 -23.01 -22.35 0.23
N GLY A 146 -23.47 -21.93 1.42
CA GLY A 146 -24.12 -20.63 1.59
C GLY A 146 -23.24 -19.43 1.20
N ALA A 147 -23.84 -18.25 1.01
CA ALA A 147 -23.14 -17.04 0.55
C ALA A 147 -21.93 -16.62 1.41
N LYS A 148 -21.93 -16.95 2.71
CA LYS A 148 -20.85 -16.62 3.66
C LYS A 148 -19.76 -17.70 3.76
N ALA A 149 -19.88 -18.81 3.02
CA ALA A 149 -18.95 -19.92 3.11
C ALA A 149 -17.53 -19.52 2.67
N ALA A 150 -16.50 -20.03 3.37
CA ALA A 150 -15.10 -19.73 3.07
C ALA A 150 -14.69 -20.09 1.64
N CYS A 151 -15.25 -21.17 1.09
CA CYS A 151 -14.99 -21.60 -0.29
C CYS A 151 -15.43 -20.57 -1.35
N ARG A 152 -16.41 -19.71 -1.04
CA ARG A 152 -16.84 -18.63 -1.94
C ARG A 152 -15.90 -17.42 -1.95
N LYS A 153 -14.98 -17.34 -0.99
CA LYS A 153 -13.94 -16.29 -0.94
C LYS A 153 -12.72 -16.61 -1.83
N VAL A 154 -12.66 -17.79 -2.42
CA VAL A 154 -11.49 -18.28 -3.17
C VAL A 154 -11.79 -18.31 -4.67
N ALA A 155 -11.15 -17.44 -5.46
CA ALA A 155 -11.42 -17.31 -6.90
C ALA A 155 -11.10 -18.58 -7.71
N LYS A 156 -10.09 -19.37 -7.30
CA LYS A 156 -9.77 -20.68 -7.90
C LYS A 156 -11.00 -21.60 -8.02
N ASN A 157 -11.94 -21.49 -7.08
CA ASN A 157 -13.13 -22.33 -7.00
C ASN A 157 -14.17 -22.02 -8.09
N TYR A 158 -13.98 -20.95 -8.86
CA TYR A 158 -14.84 -20.49 -9.95
C TYR A 158 -14.21 -20.72 -11.33
N LEU A 159 -13.04 -21.36 -11.37
CA LEU A 159 -12.33 -21.68 -12.60
C LEU A 159 -12.85 -22.96 -13.23
N THR A 160 -12.82 -23.01 -14.56
CA THR A 160 -13.05 -24.23 -15.32
C THR A 160 -11.90 -25.23 -15.10
N PRO A 161 -12.11 -26.54 -15.35
CA PRO A 161 -11.04 -27.53 -15.24
C PRO A 161 -9.81 -27.21 -16.10
N ARG A 162 -10.02 -26.65 -17.30
CA ARG A 162 -8.91 -26.26 -18.20
C ARG A 162 -8.08 -25.10 -17.64
N GLU A 163 -8.74 -24.06 -17.14
CA GLU A 163 -8.07 -22.91 -16.51
C GLU A 163 -7.34 -23.34 -15.23
N LEU A 164 -7.95 -24.22 -14.43
CA LEU A 164 -7.34 -24.75 -13.21
C LEU A 164 -6.05 -25.52 -13.51
N VAL A 165 -6.06 -26.37 -14.55
CA VAL A 165 -4.86 -27.09 -15.01
C VAL A 165 -3.76 -26.12 -15.45
N ARG A 166 -4.12 -25.08 -16.23
CA ARG A 166 -3.16 -24.03 -16.63
C ARG A 166 -2.58 -23.30 -15.43
N LEU A 167 -3.43 -22.85 -14.50
CA LEU A 167 -3.00 -22.18 -13.27
C LEU A 167 -2.04 -23.06 -12.46
N ASN A 168 -2.37 -24.33 -12.27
CA ASN A 168 -1.52 -25.27 -11.53
C ASN A 168 -0.17 -25.46 -12.23
N ARG A 169 -0.12 -25.52 -13.57
CA ARG A 169 1.15 -25.60 -14.31
C ARG A 169 2.05 -24.41 -14.02
N PHE A 170 1.50 -23.19 -13.98
CA PHE A 170 2.27 -21.98 -13.62
C PHE A 170 2.79 -22.04 -12.19
N VAL A 171 1.93 -22.38 -11.24
CA VAL A 171 2.32 -22.48 -9.83
C VAL A 171 3.44 -23.50 -9.66
N SER A 172 3.30 -24.70 -10.23
CA SER A 172 4.32 -25.73 -10.16
C SER A 172 5.66 -25.28 -10.75
N MET A 173 5.62 -24.64 -11.92
CA MET A 173 6.84 -24.14 -12.55
C MET A 173 7.51 -23.06 -11.70
N LEU A 174 6.75 -22.11 -11.15
CA LEU A 174 7.30 -21.08 -10.27
C LEU A 174 7.94 -21.68 -9.01
N CYS A 175 7.33 -22.72 -8.43
CA CYS A 175 7.91 -23.46 -7.31
C CYS A 175 9.24 -24.11 -7.70
N LEU A 176 9.31 -24.79 -8.85
CA LEU A 176 10.54 -25.42 -9.34
C LEU A 176 11.67 -24.40 -9.58
N ARG A 177 11.35 -23.22 -10.12
CA ARG A 177 12.35 -22.16 -10.31
C ARG A 177 12.83 -21.57 -8.99
N ALA A 178 11.92 -21.40 -8.03
CA ALA A 178 12.30 -20.94 -6.70
C ALA A 178 13.17 -21.95 -5.96
N GLU A 179 12.89 -23.25 -6.14
CA GLU A 179 13.71 -24.35 -5.63
C GLU A 179 15.12 -24.32 -6.24
N ALA A 180 15.25 -24.21 -7.57
CA ALA A 180 16.55 -24.10 -8.23
C ALA A 180 17.38 -22.90 -7.74
N ILE A 181 16.73 -21.74 -7.51
CA ILE A 181 17.40 -20.55 -6.97
C ILE A 181 17.83 -20.77 -5.51
N ALA A 182 17.03 -21.50 -4.73
CA ALA A 182 17.37 -21.85 -3.36
C ALA A 182 18.54 -22.85 -3.30
N ASP A 183 18.60 -23.82 -4.23
CA ASP A 183 19.70 -24.78 -4.36
C ASP A 183 21.05 -24.09 -4.66
N ASP A 184 21.02 -22.98 -5.40
CA ASP A 184 22.19 -22.11 -5.63
C ASP A 184 22.59 -21.25 -4.40
N GLY A 185 21.92 -21.44 -3.26
CA GLY A 185 22.17 -20.69 -2.02
C GLY A 185 21.66 -19.25 -2.06
N LEU A 186 20.83 -18.90 -3.04
CA LEU A 186 20.25 -17.57 -3.18
C LEU A 186 18.84 -17.51 -2.57
N HIS A 187 18.45 -16.33 -2.12
CA HIS A 187 17.10 -16.07 -1.62
C HIS A 187 16.41 -15.01 -2.48
N LEU A 188 15.15 -15.27 -2.83
CA LEU A 188 14.32 -14.35 -3.58
C LEU A 188 13.68 -13.31 -2.65
N THR A 189 14.03 -12.04 -2.86
CA THR A 189 13.27 -10.90 -2.35
C THR A 189 11.89 -10.80 -3.03
N LEU A 190 10.95 -10.07 -2.43
CA LEU A 190 9.61 -9.85 -3.03
C LEU A 190 9.69 -9.22 -4.43
N LEU A 191 10.63 -8.30 -4.66
CA LEU A 191 10.86 -7.70 -5.97
C LEU A 191 11.39 -8.73 -6.98
N GLN A 192 12.31 -9.60 -6.57
CA GLN A 192 12.83 -10.67 -7.43
C GLN A 192 11.75 -11.69 -7.78
N TRP A 193 10.85 -12.01 -6.85
CA TRP A 193 9.68 -12.81 -7.16
C TRP A 193 8.76 -12.14 -8.18
N GLU A 194 8.52 -10.82 -8.06
CA GLU A 194 7.70 -10.09 -9.02
C GLU A 194 8.30 -10.15 -10.43
N MET A 195 9.61 -9.97 -10.55
CA MET A 195 10.33 -10.09 -11.83
C MET A 195 10.28 -11.52 -12.37
N LEU A 196 10.42 -12.53 -11.51
CA LEU A 196 10.33 -13.93 -11.90
C LEU A 196 8.95 -14.24 -12.48
N VAL A 197 7.87 -13.87 -11.78
CA VAL A 197 6.50 -14.09 -12.26
C VAL A 197 6.23 -13.34 -13.56
N GLY A 198 6.68 -12.08 -13.67
CA GLY A 198 6.55 -11.29 -14.90
C GLY A 198 7.23 -11.97 -16.09
N ARG A 199 8.48 -12.39 -15.93
CA ARG A 199 9.25 -13.10 -16.95
C ARG A 199 8.53 -14.37 -17.42
N GLU A 200 7.95 -15.12 -16.50
CA GLU A 200 7.28 -16.38 -16.84
C GLU A 200 5.96 -16.21 -17.57
N ILE A 201 5.21 -15.16 -17.21
CA ILE A 201 4.02 -14.77 -17.94
C ILE A 201 4.38 -14.31 -19.37
N GLU A 202 5.44 -13.52 -19.52
CA GLU A 202 5.93 -13.07 -20.83
C GLU A 202 6.44 -14.23 -21.69
N HIS A 203 7.16 -15.19 -21.10
CA HIS A 203 7.68 -16.35 -21.81
C HIS A 203 6.58 -17.29 -22.32
N ASP A 204 5.47 -17.41 -21.60
CA ASP A 204 4.27 -18.10 -22.09
C ASP A 204 3.55 -17.30 -23.20
N GLY A 205 3.77 -15.99 -23.27
CA GLY A 205 3.08 -15.03 -24.15
C GLY A 205 3.72 -14.73 -25.52
N GLY A 206 4.86 -15.34 -25.90
CA GLY A 206 5.49 -15.11 -27.22
C GLY A 206 5.58 -16.36 -28.10
N PRO A 207 5.23 -16.34 -29.41
CA PRO A 207 4.35 -15.43 -30.16
C PRO A 207 3.06 -16.14 -30.65
N PHE A 208 1.88 -15.62 -30.28
CA PHE A 208 0.62 -15.92 -30.98
C PHE A 208 -0.28 -14.69 -31.22
N LEU A 209 0.22 -13.48 -30.99
CA LEU A 209 -0.53 -12.22 -31.22
C LEU A 209 0.06 -11.32 -32.30
N LEU A 210 0.79 -11.88 -33.27
CA LEU A 210 1.10 -11.22 -34.55
C LEU A 210 1.16 -12.23 -35.70
N ALA A 211 0.01 -12.77 -36.11
CA ALA A 211 -0.22 -13.29 -37.46
C ALA A 211 -1.70 -13.62 -37.66
N GLY A 212 -2.35 -12.94 -38.61
CA GLY A 212 -3.67 -13.30 -39.16
C GLY A 212 -4.82 -12.42 -38.70
#